data_AF-A0A7Z7FTT8-F1
#
_entry.id   AF-A0A7Z7FTT8-F1
#
_cell.length_a   1.000
_cell.length_b   1.000
_cell.length_c   1.000
_cell.angle_alpha   90.00
_cell.angle_beta   90.00
_cell.angle_gamma   90.00
#
_symmetry.space_group_name_H-M   'P 1'
#
loop_
_entity.id
_entity.type
_entity.pdbx_description
1 polymer ?
#
loop_
_entity_poly.entity_id
_entity_poly.type
_entity_poly.pdbx_seq_one_letter_code
_entity_poly.pdbx_strand_id
1 'polypeptide(L)'
;MARSATVRRSIDPLTSPIMLGRDIEPRVAAVLLRPFGYLLVSVVWVVLFLVCVATAVVALPAALSGTVGDAGLGASPAFHRSDTWMAFIVIPLVMAVLGCVGYLLILASLGNMLAALTLFARSLRPSFRHERLSASIRAAGGEAVGPATTAVTGVSLSLLPMRLTRWTKFVMIVQFNGWVINGPMFSIGSVWGALYVFTVGWVLWPATGVGLVVCGVVSAALAGILLWMIWQRRSVFPTVMPGALENSPYRWSWPNKPPVTKKRDRRTMPSS
;
A
#
# COMPACT_ATOMS: atom_id res chain seq x y z
N MET A 1 50.11 32.22 -2.06
CA MET A 1 49.59 30.88 -2.41
C MET A 1 48.18 30.72 -1.86
N ALA A 2 47.16 31.03 -2.66
CA ALA A 2 45.77 30.97 -2.24
C ALA A 2 45.22 29.54 -2.43
N ARG A 3 44.78 28.89 -1.35
CA ARG A 3 44.09 27.60 -1.40
C ARG A 3 42.70 27.82 -1.96
N SER A 4 42.49 27.39 -3.20
CA SER A 4 41.17 27.26 -3.81
C SER A 4 40.29 26.36 -2.95
N ALA A 5 39.31 26.96 -2.29
CA ALA A 5 38.27 26.25 -1.57
C ALA A 5 37.37 25.56 -2.61
N THR A 6 37.63 24.28 -2.86
CA THR A 6 36.78 23.43 -3.69
C THR A 6 35.42 23.34 -3.02
N VAL A 7 34.48 24.19 -3.46
CA VAL A 7 33.07 24.13 -3.08
C VAL A 7 32.56 22.76 -3.51
N ARG A 8 32.53 21.81 -2.55
CA ARG A 8 31.71 20.60 -2.66
C ARG A 8 30.27 21.08 -2.77
N ARG A 9 29.79 21.31 -3.99
CA ARG A 9 28.36 21.32 -4.26
C ARG A 9 27.87 19.97 -3.75
N SER A 10 27.14 19.99 -2.63
CA SER A 10 26.40 18.83 -2.16
C SER A 10 25.53 18.42 -3.32
N ILE A 11 25.90 17.33 -3.99
CA ILE A 11 25.06 16.68 -4.97
C ILE A 11 23.81 16.33 -4.17
N ASP A 12 22.73 17.06 -4.41
CA ASP A 12 21.46 16.80 -3.75
C ASP A 12 21.06 15.38 -4.20
N PRO A 13 21.08 14.39 -3.29
CA PRO A 13 20.84 13.00 -3.65
C PRO A 13 19.41 12.78 -4.18
N LEU A 14 18.55 13.81 -4.09
CA LEU A 14 17.22 13.84 -4.69
C LEU A 14 17.20 14.28 -6.16
N THR A 15 18.28 14.88 -6.68
CA THR A 15 18.38 15.38 -8.06
C THR A 15 19.46 14.71 -8.89
N SER A 16 20.46 14.07 -8.28
CA SER A 16 21.40 13.26 -9.05
C SER A 16 20.75 11.94 -9.48
N PRO A 17 20.68 11.64 -10.78
CA PRO A 17 20.26 10.32 -11.24
C PRO A 17 21.29 9.30 -10.73
N ILE A 18 20.96 8.63 -9.63
CA ILE A 18 21.75 7.50 -9.14
C ILE A 18 21.55 6.39 -10.17
N MET A 19 22.57 6.22 -11.02
CA MET A 19 22.70 5.24 -12.09
C MET A 19 22.53 3.81 -11.54
N LEU A 20 21.29 3.33 -11.44
CA LEU A 20 21.02 1.91 -11.20
C LEU A 20 21.17 1.14 -12.51
N GLY A 21 22.37 0.59 -12.71
CA GLY A 21 22.69 -0.33 -13.79
C GLY A 21 23.15 0.39 -15.05
N ARG A 22 24.14 -0.20 -15.73
CA ARG A 22 24.62 0.17 -17.07
C ARG A 22 23.51 0.82 -17.89
N ASP A 23 23.82 1.97 -18.47
CA ASP A 23 23.05 2.67 -19.51
C ASP A 23 22.85 1.75 -20.72
N ILE A 24 22.03 0.70 -20.57
CA ILE A 24 21.53 -0.04 -21.71
C ILE A 24 20.45 0.87 -22.27
N GLU A 25 20.85 1.70 -23.22
CA GLU A 25 19.92 2.48 -24.02
C GLU A 25 18.78 1.57 -24.46
N PRO A 26 17.53 1.96 -24.21
CA PRO A 26 16.41 1.15 -24.59
C PRO A 26 16.37 1.01 -26.11
N ARG A 27 16.31 -0.24 -26.59
CA ARG A 27 16.12 -0.53 -28.01
C ARG A 27 14.92 0.27 -28.54
N VAL A 28 15.02 0.78 -29.78
CA VAL A 28 13.98 1.62 -30.41
C VAL A 28 12.58 0.97 -30.33
N ALA A 29 12.50 -0.34 -30.60
CA ALA A 29 11.24 -1.09 -30.48
C ALA A 29 10.65 -1.05 -29.06
N ALA A 30 11.50 -1.13 -28.02
CA ALA A 30 11.04 -1.02 -26.64
C ALA A 30 10.50 0.39 -26.36
N VAL A 31 11.11 1.44 -26.91
CA VAL A 31 10.62 2.82 -26.74
C VAL A 31 9.24 2.99 -27.37
N LEU A 32 9.01 2.43 -28.56
CA LEU A 32 7.72 2.52 -29.27
C LEU A 32 6.61 1.69 -28.61
N LEU A 33 6.94 0.50 -28.07
CA LEU A 33 5.96 -0.40 -27.44
C LEU A 33 5.65 -0.05 -25.98
N ARG A 34 6.46 0.80 -25.33
CA ARG A 34 6.28 1.21 -23.92
C ARG A 34 4.87 1.71 -23.60
N PRO A 35 4.27 2.64 -24.36
CA PRO A 35 2.94 3.15 -24.04
C PRO A 35 1.89 2.03 -24.00
N PHE A 36 1.95 1.08 -24.92
CA PHE A 36 1.03 -0.05 -24.95
C PHE A 36 1.25 -1.01 -23.78
N GLY A 37 2.51 -1.31 -23.44
CA GLY A 37 2.83 -2.12 -22.27
C GLY A 37 2.31 -1.50 -20.97
N TYR A 38 2.56 -0.20 -20.75
CA TYR A 38 2.06 0.48 -19.56
C TYR A 38 0.55 0.72 -19.57
N LEU A 39 -0.06 0.90 -20.74
CA LEU A 39 -1.52 0.96 -20.88
C LEU A 39 -2.16 -0.35 -20.43
N LEU A 40 -1.69 -1.49 -20.96
CA LEU A 40 -2.19 -2.80 -20.59
C LEU A 40 -2.06 -3.05 -19.08
N VAL A 41 -0.88 -2.78 -18.52
CA VAL A 41 -0.65 -2.91 -17.07
C VAL A 41 -1.55 -1.97 -16.27
N SER A 42 -1.80 -0.75 -16.75
CA SER A 42 -2.73 0.19 -16.10
C SER A 42 -4.16 -0.34 -16.11
N VAL A 43 -4.63 -0.87 -17.25
CA VAL A 43 -5.96 -1.48 -17.36
C VAL A 43 -6.10 -2.65 -16.40
N VAL A 44 -5.12 -3.55 -16.34
CA VAL A 44 -5.13 -4.69 -15.41
C VAL A 44 -5.25 -4.21 -13.96
N TRP A 45 -4.46 -3.22 -13.56
CA TRP A 45 -4.51 -2.72 -12.18
C TRP A 45 -5.76 -1.91 -11.86
N VAL A 46 -6.33 -1.19 -12.83
CA VAL A 46 -7.65 -0.54 -12.67
C VAL A 46 -8.72 -1.60 -12.44
N VAL A 47 -8.75 -2.66 -13.26
CA VAL A 47 -9.71 -3.77 -13.10
C VAL A 47 -9.52 -4.45 -11.74
N LEU A 48 -8.29 -4.78 -11.35
CA LEU A 48 -8.01 -5.39 -10.05
C LEU A 48 -8.41 -4.49 -8.88
N PHE A 49 -8.18 -3.18 -8.98
CA PHE A 49 -8.63 -2.22 -7.98
C PHE A 49 -10.17 -2.21 -7.88
N LEU A 50 -10.87 -2.17 -9.01
CA LEU A 50 -12.34 -2.22 -9.03
C LEU A 50 -12.87 -3.53 -8.44
N VAL A 51 -12.23 -4.67 -8.72
CA VAL A 51 -12.57 -5.96 -8.11
C VAL A 51 -12.32 -5.92 -6.61
N CYS A 52 -11.18 -5.42 -6.14
CA CYS A 52 -10.89 -5.29 -4.71
C CYS A 52 -11.91 -4.39 -3.99
N VAL A 53 -12.29 -3.27 -4.60
CA VAL A 53 -13.33 -2.38 -4.07
C VAL A 53 -14.68 -3.08 -4.05
N ALA A 54 -15.07 -3.76 -5.14
CA ALA A 54 -16.32 -4.53 -5.19
C ALA A 54 -16.36 -5.62 -4.12
N THR A 55 -15.27 -6.39 -3.96
CA THR A 55 -15.19 -7.44 -2.94
C THR A 55 -15.18 -6.86 -1.52
N ALA A 56 -14.42 -5.80 -1.25
CA ALA A 56 -14.28 -5.26 0.10
C ALA A 56 -15.45 -4.37 0.54
N VAL A 57 -16.18 -3.74 -0.40
CA VAL A 57 -17.23 -2.75 -0.10
C VAL A 57 -18.63 -3.23 -0.48
N VAL A 58 -18.77 -4.06 -1.53
CA VAL A 58 -20.09 -4.47 -2.04
C VAL A 58 -20.46 -5.90 -1.61
N ALA A 59 -19.48 -6.80 -1.49
CA ALA A 59 -19.77 -8.21 -1.24
C ALA A 59 -20.51 -8.47 0.08
N LEU A 60 -20.15 -7.77 1.16
CA LEU A 60 -20.81 -7.97 2.46
C LEU A 60 -22.28 -7.50 2.43
N PRO A 61 -22.62 -6.28 1.99
CA PRO A 61 -24.00 -5.87 1.79
C PRO A 61 -24.79 -6.85 0.92
N ALA A 62 -24.24 -7.25 -0.22
CA ALA A 62 -24.91 -8.16 -1.13
C ALA A 62 -25.16 -9.55 -0.51
N ALA A 63 -24.20 -10.06 0.28
CA ALA A 63 -24.34 -11.33 0.97
C ALA A 63 -25.37 -11.28 2.11
N LEU A 64 -25.58 -10.11 2.72
CA LEU A 64 -26.51 -9.91 3.83
C LEU A 64 -27.92 -9.50 3.37
N SER A 65 -28.06 -8.82 2.24
CA SER A 65 -29.34 -8.30 1.72
C SER A 65 -30.27 -9.37 1.13
N GLY A 66 -29.88 -10.64 1.13
CA GLY A 66 -30.66 -11.74 0.54
C GLY A 66 -30.64 -11.77 -1.00
N THR A 67 -29.91 -10.85 -1.65
CA THR A 67 -29.82 -10.80 -3.13
C THR A 67 -29.12 -12.01 -3.74
N VAL A 68 -28.39 -12.78 -2.93
CA VAL A 68 -27.70 -14.02 -3.33
C VAL A 68 -28.59 -15.26 -3.11
N GLY A 69 -29.87 -15.08 -2.74
CA GLY A 69 -30.80 -16.16 -2.45
C GLY A 69 -30.45 -16.93 -1.17
N ASP A 70 -30.86 -18.20 -1.09
CA ASP A 70 -30.69 -19.06 0.10
C ASP A 70 -29.23 -19.35 0.46
N ALA A 71 -28.29 -19.07 -0.45
CA ALA A 71 -26.84 -19.16 -0.21
C ALA A 71 -26.25 -17.92 0.47
N GLY A 72 -27.04 -16.85 0.67
CA GLY A 72 -26.60 -15.62 1.31
C GLY A 72 -26.36 -15.78 2.82
N LEU A 73 -25.40 -15.01 3.37
CA LEU A 73 -25.12 -14.99 4.81
C LEU A 73 -26.35 -14.59 5.64
N GLY A 74 -27.21 -13.71 5.11
CA GLY A 74 -28.44 -13.29 5.78
C GLY A 74 -29.51 -14.39 5.96
N ALA A 75 -29.46 -15.45 5.13
CA ALA A 75 -30.37 -16.60 5.23
C ALA A 75 -29.82 -17.72 6.13
N SER A 76 -28.55 -17.64 6.54
CA SER A 76 -27.90 -18.70 7.30
C SER A 76 -28.51 -18.86 8.70
N PRO A 77 -28.92 -20.09 9.10
CA PRO A 77 -29.41 -20.36 10.45
C PRO A 77 -28.43 -19.98 11.56
N ALA A 78 -27.13 -19.92 11.26
CA ALA A 78 -26.10 -19.50 12.21
C ALA A 78 -26.26 -18.03 12.65
N PHE A 79 -26.77 -17.15 11.78
CA PHE A 79 -27.06 -15.77 12.15
C PHE A 79 -28.36 -15.62 12.95
N HIS A 80 -29.32 -16.53 12.74
CA HIS A 80 -30.63 -16.49 13.41
C HIS A 80 -30.68 -17.27 14.73
N ARG A 81 -29.79 -18.25 14.93
CA ARG A 81 -29.76 -19.15 16.10
C ARG A 81 -28.47 -19.07 16.92
N SER A 82 -27.56 -18.14 16.61
CA SER A 82 -26.34 -18.03 17.41
C SER A 82 -26.66 -17.53 18.81
N ASP A 83 -26.06 -18.19 19.80
CA ASP A 83 -26.04 -17.68 21.15
C ASP A 83 -25.47 -16.26 21.14
N THR A 84 -26.18 -15.32 21.76
CA THR A 84 -25.82 -13.90 21.77
C THR A 84 -24.38 -13.65 22.26
N TRP A 85 -23.86 -14.50 23.15
CA TRP A 85 -22.47 -14.42 23.62
C TRP A 85 -21.44 -14.69 22.51
N MET A 86 -21.70 -15.58 21.55
CA MET A 86 -20.80 -15.82 20.42
C MET A 86 -20.71 -14.61 19.50
N ALA A 87 -21.81 -13.86 19.33
CA ALA A 87 -21.81 -12.63 18.54
C ALA A 87 -20.81 -11.59 19.09
N PHE A 88 -20.67 -11.48 20.42
CA PHE A 88 -19.69 -10.59 21.04
C PHE A 88 -18.22 -10.97 20.79
N ILE A 89 -17.94 -12.22 20.40
CA ILE A 89 -16.57 -12.68 20.08
C ILE A 89 -16.34 -12.67 18.58
N VAL A 90 -17.30 -13.21 17.81
CA VAL A 90 -17.18 -13.40 16.37
C VAL A 90 -17.25 -12.06 15.64
N ILE A 91 -18.16 -11.15 16.02
CA ILE A 91 -18.31 -9.87 15.30
C ILE A 91 -17.04 -9.02 15.39
N PRO A 92 -16.42 -8.78 16.56
CA PRO A 92 -15.17 -8.02 16.63
C PRO A 92 -14.02 -8.69 15.87
N LEU A 93 -13.93 -10.02 15.93
CA LEU A 93 -12.92 -10.77 15.18
C LEU A 93 -13.10 -10.60 13.66
N VAL A 94 -14.34 -10.74 13.19
CA VAL A 94 -14.70 -10.55 11.78
C VAL A 94 -14.45 -9.11 11.36
N MET A 95 -14.82 -8.11 12.17
CA MET A 95 -14.52 -6.70 11.94
C MET A 95 -13.03 -6.45 11.78
N ALA A 96 -12.21 -6.98 12.69
CA ALA A 96 -10.76 -6.82 12.62
C ALA A 96 -10.18 -7.50 11.39
N VAL A 97 -10.54 -8.76 11.13
CA VAL A 97 -9.96 -9.56 10.03
C VAL A 97 -10.43 -9.07 8.66
N LEU A 98 -11.75 -8.97 8.42
CA LEU A 98 -12.28 -8.44 7.16
C LEU A 98 -11.85 -7.00 6.95
N GLY A 99 -11.82 -6.22 8.03
CA GLY A 99 -11.34 -4.85 8.02
C GLY A 99 -9.91 -4.75 7.51
N CYS A 100 -9.00 -5.48 8.14
CA CYS A 100 -7.60 -5.49 7.75
C CYS A 100 -7.39 -6.01 6.34
N VAL A 101 -8.01 -7.14 5.98
CA VAL A 101 -7.85 -7.75 4.65
C VAL A 101 -8.41 -6.83 3.56
N GLY A 102 -9.63 -6.31 3.73
CA GLY A 102 -10.27 -5.41 2.78
C GLY A 102 -9.47 -4.11 2.62
N TYR A 103 -9.03 -3.52 3.72
CA TYR A 103 -8.19 -2.32 3.70
C TYR A 103 -6.86 -2.56 2.97
N LEU A 104 -6.16 -3.67 3.26
CA LEU A 104 -4.90 -4.02 2.60
C LEU A 104 -5.09 -4.28 1.10
N LEU A 105 -6.15 -5.02 0.71
CA LEU A 105 -6.45 -5.29 -0.70
C LEU A 105 -6.72 -4.00 -1.48
N ILE A 106 -7.54 -3.10 -0.92
CA ILE A 106 -7.82 -1.79 -1.52
C ILE A 106 -6.52 -0.98 -1.64
N LEU A 107 -5.74 -0.89 -0.58
CA LEU A 107 -4.54 -0.04 -0.57
C LEU A 107 -3.43 -0.58 -1.48
N ALA A 108 -3.23 -1.90 -1.50
CA ALA A 108 -2.26 -2.56 -2.37
C ALA A 108 -2.63 -2.41 -3.85
N SER A 109 -3.90 -2.61 -4.20
CA SER A 109 -4.37 -2.43 -5.58
C SER A 109 -4.36 -0.96 -6.00
N LEU A 110 -4.75 -0.03 -5.12
CA LEU A 110 -4.70 1.42 -5.37
C LEU A 110 -3.26 1.90 -5.64
N GLY A 111 -2.30 1.50 -4.81
CA GLY A 111 -0.91 1.89 -4.97
C GLY A 111 -0.32 1.44 -6.31
N ASN A 112 -0.57 0.18 -6.70
CA ASN A 112 -0.13 -0.35 -7.99
C ASN A 112 -0.86 0.31 -9.17
N MET A 113 -2.17 0.58 -9.06
CA MET A 113 -2.95 1.30 -10.06
C MET A 113 -2.38 2.71 -10.30
N LEU A 114 -2.13 3.46 -9.23
CA LEU A 114 -1.53 4.80 -9.32
C LEU A 114 -0.11 4.75 -9.91
N ALA A 115 0.68 3.74 -9.57
CA ALA A 115 2.02 3.54 -10.13
C ALA A 115 1.96 3.24 -11.65
N ALA A 116 1.09 2.31 -12.06
CA ALA A 116 0.89 1.96 -13.46
C ALA A 116 0.43 3.16 -14.30
N LEU A 117 -0.60 3.89 -13.83
CA LEU A 117 -1.11 5.10 -14.49
C LEU A 117 -0.04 6.19 -14.61
N THR A 118 0.78 6.37 -13.57
CA THR A 118 1.89 7.33 -13.58
C THR A 118 2.94 6.95 -14.62
N LEU A 119 3.27 5.67 -14.73
CA LEU A 119 4.24 5.16 -15.70
C LEU A 119 3.70 5.25 -17.13
N PHE A 120 2.41 4.97 -17.32
CA PHE A 120 1.72 5.20 -18.59
C PHE A 120 1.79 6.67 -19.01
N ALA A 121 1.41 7.60 -18.12
CA ALA A 121 1.48 9.04 -18.40
C ALA A 121 2.92 9.51 -18.71
N ARG A 122 3.93 8.95 -18.04
CA ARG A 122 5.35 9.24 -18.32
C ARG A 122 5.81 8.65 -19.66
N SER A 123 5.29 7.49 -20.06
CA SER A 123 5.65 6.84 -21.33
C SER A 123 5.22 7.64 -22.56
N LEU A 124 4.19 8.48 -22.44
CA LEU A 124 3.72 9.38 -23.49
C LEU A 124 4.61 10.63 -23.66
N ARG A 125 5.48 10.94 -22.68
CA ARG A 125 6.27 12.17 -22.68
C ARG A 125 7.62 11.95 -23.36
N PRO A 126 7.99 12.75 -24.38
CA PRO A 126 9.26 12.60 -25.10
C PRO A 126 10.50 12.72 -24.19
N SER A 127 10.42 13.53 -23.13
CA SER A 127 11.52 13.75 -22.17
C SER A 127 11.95 12.48 -21.41
N PHE A 128 11.17 11.41 -21.50
CA PHE A 128 11.39 10.13 -20.80
C PHE A 128 11.82 8.99 -21.75
N ARG A 129 12.06 9.27 -23.04
CA ARG A 129 12.37 8.23 -24.05
C ARG A 129 13.68 7.50 -23.78
N HIS A 130 14.70 8.21 -23.31
CA HIS A 130 16.06 7.69 -23.16
C HIS A 130 16.30 7.01 -21.80
N GLU A 131 15.33 7.01 -20.90
CA GLU A 131 15.48 6.40 -19.57
C GLU A 131 14.55 5.21 -19.38
N ARG A 132 14.87 4.36 -18.41
CA ARG A 132 13.94 3.34 -17.90
C ARG A 132 12.92 4.02 -16.99
N LEU A 133 11.64 3.67 -17.11
CA LEU A 133 10.58 4.32 -16.32
C LEU A 133 10.30 3.61 -15.00
N SER A 134 10.41 2.29 -15.00
CA SER A 134 10.15 1.45 -13.84
C SER A 134 11.33 0.54 -13.52
N ALA A 135 11.48 0.23 -12.25
CA ALA A 135 12.30 -0.83 -11.72
C ALA A 135 11.41 -1.92 -11.11
N SER A 136 11.99 -3.10 -10.93
CA SER A 136 11.42 -4.16 -10.11
C SER A 136 12.47 -4.61 -9.11
N ILE A 137 12.05 -4.82 -7.86
CA ILE A 137 12.90 -5.39 -6.82
C ILE A 137 12.25 -6.67 -6.32
N ARG A 138 13.06 -7.64 -5.92
CA ARG A 138 12.58 -8.84 -5.25
C ARG A 138 12.76 -8.64 -3.75
N ALA A 139 11.66 -8.59 -3.01
CA ALA A 139 11.70 -8.65 -1.56
C ALA A 139 12.09 -10.10 -1.16
N ALA A 140 13.10 -10.22 -0.32
CA ALA A 140 13.51 -11.49 0.28
C ALA A 140 13.11 -11.50 1.77
N GLY A 141 12.97 -12.69 2.37
CA GLY A 141 12.80 -12.81 3.83
C GLY A 141 11.43 -12.42 4.39
N GLY A 142 10.36 -12.50 3.60
CA GLY A 142 8.99 -12.26 4.10
C GLY A 142 8.65 -10.81 4.42
N GLU A 143 9.49 -9.86 4.01
CA GLU A 143 9.29 -8.41 4.25
C GLU A 143 8.10 -7.81 3.48
N ALA A 144 7.64 -8.49 2.44
CA ALA A 144 6.48 -8.10 1.65
C ALA A 144 5.42 -9.21 1.73
N VAL A 145 4.17 -8.79 1.89
CA VAL A 145 3.06 -9.72 2.12
C VAL A 145 2.41 -10.10 0.80
N GLY A 146 2.32 -11.40 0.56
CA GLY A 146 1.49 -11.99 -0.47
C GLY A 146 1.03 -13.39 -0.02
N PRO A 147 0.32 -14.16 -0.86
CA PRO A 147 -0.09 -15.53 -0.54
C PRO A 147 1.08 -16.35 0.01
N ALA A 148 0.86 -17.31 0.92
CA ALA A 148 1.93 -18.05 1.61
C ALA A 148 3.03 -18.61 0.69
N THR A 149 2.72 -18.93 -0.57
CA THR A 149 3.69 -19.34 -1.61
C THR A 149 4.68 -18.23 -2.03
N THR A 150 4.29 -16.97 -1.91
CA THR A 150 5.15 -15.79 -2.15
C THR A 150 6.05 -15.43 -0.96
N ALA A 151 5.74 -15.89 0.25
CA ALA A 151 6.67 -15.79 1.38
C ALA A 151 7.90 -16.71 1.16
N VAL A 152 7.71 -17.84 0.47
CA VAL A 152 8.77 -18.81 0.14
C VAL A 152 9.59 -18.36 -1.08
N THR A 153 8.95 -17.79 -2.10
CA THR A 153 9.61 -17.41 -3.37
C THR A 153 10.04 -15.95 -3.44
N GLY A 154 9.64 -15.13 -2.47
CA GLY A 154 9.83 -13.68 -2.45
C GLY A 154 8.81 -12.95 -3.34
N VAL A 155 8.33 -11.81 -2.87
CA VAL A 155 7.41 -10.95 -3.63
C VAL A 155 8.21 -10.00 -4.51
N SER A 156 7.94 -10.00 -5.82
CA SER A 156 8.48 -8.97 -6.72
C SER A 156 7.63 -7.71 -6.63
N LEU A 157 8.20 -6.65 -6.06
CA LEU A 157 7.63 -5.31 -6.12
C LEU A 157 8.04 -4.69 -7.46
N SER A 158 7.08 -4.66 -8.38
CA SER A 158 7.23 -4.06 -9.70
C SER A 158 6.68 -2.62 -9.73
N LEU A 159 6.86 -1.94 -10.85
CA LEU A 159 6.34 -0.58 -11.11
C LEU A 159 6.96 0.53 -10.26
N LEU A 160 8.18 0.33 -9.77
CA LEU A 160 8.89 1.32 -8.97
C LEU A 160 9.43 2.46 -9.85
N PRO A 161 8.94 3.71 -9.74
CA PRO A 161 9.29 4.78 -10.68
C PRO A 161 10.74 5.24 -10.55
N MET A 162 11.54 5.14 -11.62
CA MET A 162 12.98 5.52 -11.58
C MET A 162 13.20 6.98 -11.18
N ARG A 163 12.36 7.92 -11.64
CA ARG A 163 12.38 9.31 -11.18
C ARG A 163 11.45 9.53 -9.99
N LEU A 164 12.05 9.97 -8.88
CA LEU A 164 11.38 10.35 -7.65
C LEU A 164 10.93 11.82 -7.68
N THR A 165 9.65 12.05 -7.96
CA THR A 165 8.98 13.35 -7.77
C THR A 165 8.16 13.31 -6.48
N ARG A 166 7.64 14.47 -6.02
CA ARG A 166 6.72 14.50 -4.86
C ARG A 166 5.52 13.56 -5.06
N TRP A 167 4.98 13.52 -6.27
CA TRP A 167 3.91 12.61 -6.65
C TRP A 167 4.32 11.14 -6.58
N THR A 168 5.44 10.73 -7.20
CA THR A 168 5.82 9.31 -7.14
C THR A 168 6.23 8.88 -5.74
N LYS A 169 6.74 9.78 -4.89
CA LYS A 169 6.91 9.50 -3.47
C LYS A 169 5.58 9.18 -2.79
N PHE A 170 4.54 9.97 -3.02
CA PHE A 170 3.20 9.69 -2.51
C PHE A 170 2.68 8.32 -3.01
N VAL A 171 2.78 8.04 -4.31
CA VAL A 171 2.37 6.75 -4.89
C VAL A 171 3.12 5.58 -4.25
N MET A 172 4.43 5.73 -4.03
CA MET A 172 5.23 4.72 -3.33
C MET A 172 4.79 4.55 -1.87
N ILE A 173 4.49 5.62 -1.14
CA ILE A 173 3.95 5.52 0.22
C ILE A 173 2.66 4.68 0.20
N VAL A 174 1.73 4.97 -0.72
CA VAL A 174 0.47 4.22 -0.83
C VAL A 174 0.76 2.75 -1.16
N GLN A 175 1.60 2.47 -2.16
CA GLN A 175 1.96 1.11 -2.57
C GLN A 175 2.61 0.35 -1.41
N PHE A 176 3.67 0.86 -0.80
CA PHE A 176 4.36 0.15 0.29
C PHE A 176 3.49 -0.07 1.52
N ASN A 177 2.60 0.87 1.88
CA ASN A 177 1.66 0.63 2.98
C ASN A 177 0.64 -0.48 2.68
N GLY A 178 0.30 -0.69 1.41
CA GLY A 178 -0.54 -1.83 1.00
C GLY A 178 0.17 -3.18 1.06
N TRP A 179 1.49 -3.21 0.90
CA TRP A 179 2.28 -4.45 0.82
C TRP A 179 3.01 -4.83 2.11
N VAL A 180 3.21 -3.89 3.03
CA VAL A 180 3.91 -4.11 4.31
C VAL A 180 2.89 -4.13 5.45
N ILE A 181 2.59 -5.32 5.98
CA ILE A 181 1.79 -5.43 7.20
C ILE A 181 2.60 -4.84 8.36
N ASN A 182 2.06 -3.78 8.95
CA ASN A 182 2.59 -3.19 10.17
C ASN A 182 1.46 -3.01 11.18
N GLY A 183 1.79 -2.97 12.48
CA GLY A 183 0.81 -2.77 13.55
C GLY A 183 -0.13 -1.57 13.31
N PRO A 184 0.39 -0.40 12.86
CA PRO A 184 -0.46 0.72 12.46
C PRO A 184 -1.52 0.43 11.39
N MET A 185 -1.16 -0.30 10.33
CA MET A 185 -2.07 -0.68 9.25
C MET A 185 -3.13 -1.65 9.79
N PHE A 186 -2.75 -2.55 10.70
CA PHE A 186 -3.70 -3.40 11.41
C PHE A 186 -4.70 -2.57 12.23
N SER A 187 -4.25 -1.54 12.95
CA SER A 187 -5.14 -0.64 13.69
C SER A 187 -6.08 0.14 12.76
N ILE A 188 -5.58 0.70 11.66
CA ILE A 188 -6.41 1.42 10.68
C ILE A 188 -7.43 0.46 10.03
N GLY A 189 -6.98 -0.70 9.59
CA GLY A 189 -7.82 -1.74 9.00
C GLY A 189 -8.91 -2.21 9.97
N SER A 190 -8.59 -2.38 11.25
CA SER A 190 -9.55 -2.76 12.28
C SER A 190 -10.62 -1.68 12.50
N VAL A 191 -10.22 -0.41 12.57
CA VAL A 191 -11.18 0.71 12.69
C VAL A 191 -12.04 0.84 11.42
N TRP A 192 -11.45 0.65 10.24
CA TRP A 192 -12.19 0.62 8.97
C TRP A 192 -13.20 -0.53 8.95
N GLY A 193 -12.81 -1.73 9.38
CA GLY A 193 -13.71 -2.89 9.48
C GLY A 193 -14.83 -2.69 10.48
N ALA A 194 -14.53 -2.11 11.65
CA ALA A 194 -15.54 -1.75 12.64
C ALA A 194 -16.54 -0.74 12.08
N LEU A 195 -16.06 0.35 11.47
CA LEU A 195 -16.90 1.33 10.78
C LEU A 195 -17.77 0.68 9.70
N TYR A 196 -17.18 -0.16 8.85
CA TYR A 196 -17.84 -0.78 7.72
C TYR A 196 -18.92 -1.77 8.16
N VAL A 197 -18.59 -2.76 8.98
CA VAL A 197 -19.55 -3.77 9.45
C VAL A 197 -20.66 -3.13 10.27
N PHE A 198 -20.32 -2.18 11.16
CA PHE A 198 -21.33 -1.47 11.94
C PHE A 198 -22.29 -0.70 11.04
N THR A 199 -21.76 0.06 10.07
CA THR A 199 -22.56 0.88 9.15
C THR A 199 -23.43 0.03 8.24
N VAL A 200 -22.88 -1.04 7.66
CA VAL A 200 -23.64 -1.99 6.85
C VAL A 200 -24.73 -2.66 7.68
N GLY A 201 -24.41 -3.06 8.91
CA GLY A 201 -25.35 -3.69 9.84
C GLY A 201 -26.57 -2.81 10.11
N TRP A 202 -26.38 -1.58 10.59
CA TRP A 202 -27.54 -0.74 10.91
C TRP A 202 -28.23 -0.17 9.67
N VAL A 203 -27.59 -0.11 8.50
CA VAL A 203 -28.26 0.28 7.25
C VAL A 203 -29.16 -0.84 6.71
N LEU A 204 -28.73 -2.11 6.80
CA LEU A 204 -29.52 -3.27 6.36
C LEU A 204 -30.62 -3.64 7.35
N TRP A 205 -30.36 -3.48 8.65
CA TRP A 205 -31.36 -3.62 9.72
C TRP A 205 -31.59 -2.24 10.35
N PRO A 206 -32.39 -1.38 9.67
CA PRO A 206 -32.55 0.02 10.05
C PRO A 206 -33.03 0.16 11.49
N ALA A 207 -32.17 0.74 12.33
CA ALA A 207 -32.58 1.21 13.64
C ALA A 207 -33.64 2.30 13.47
N THR A 208 -34.68 2.29 14.30
CA THR A 208 -35.76 3.27 14.25
C THR A 208 -35.67 4.26 15.42
N GLY A 209 -36.25 5.46 15.23
CA GLY A 209 -36.30 6.50 16.25
C GLY A 209 -34.92 6.93 16.75
N VAL A 210 -34.72 6.90 18.08
CA VAL A 210 -33.47 7.29 18.74
C VAL A 210 -32.30 6.40 18.31
N GLY A 211 -32.55 5.12 18.01
CA GLY A 211 -31.51 4.18 17.58
C GLY A 211 -30.81 4.61 16.29
N LEU A 212 -31.56 5.18 15.33
CA LEU A 212 -31.00 5.71 14.08
C LEU A 212 -29.96 6.81 14.36
N VAL A 213 -30.30 7.74 15.26
CA VAL A 213 -29.44 8.86 15.63
C VAL A 213 -28.16 8.35 16.30
N VAL A 214 -28.30 7.40 17.24
CA VAL A 214 -27.16 6.78 17.93
C VAL A 214 -26.25 6.08 16.92
N CYS A 215 -26.80 5.25 16.03
CA CYS A 215 -26.04 4.57 14.98
C CYS A 215 -25.33 5.56 14.05
N GLY A 216 -26.01 6.63 13.61
CA GLY A 216 -25.43 7.68 12.78
C GLY A 216 -24.25 8.38 13.46
N VAL A 217 -24.40 8.75 14.74
CA VAL A 217 -23.33 9.39 15.53
C VAL A 217 -22.14 8.45 15.71
N VAL A 218 -22.37 7.17 16.01
CA VAL A 218 -21.29 6.18 16.16
C VAL A 218 -20.54 5.97 14.84
N SER A 219 -21.25 5.82 13.71
CA SER A 219 -20.61 5.74 12.38
C SER A 219 -19.81 7.01 12.06
N ALA A 220 -20.34 8.20 12.35
CA ALA A 220 -19.63 9.46 12.14
C ALA A 220 -18.38 9.57 13.03
N ALA A 221 -18.46 9.16 14.29
CA ALA A 221 -17.32 9.14 15.21
C ALA A 221 -16.23 8.17 14.74
N LEU A 222 -16.60 6.95 14.34
CA LEU A 222 -15.66 5.97 13.78
C LEU A 222 -15.00 6.47 12.49
N ALA A 223 -15.75 7.14 11.60
CA ALA A 223 -15.21 7.78 10.41
C ALA A 223 -14.24 8.93 10.77
N GLY A 224 -14.58 9.74 11.76
CA GLY A 224 -13.71 10.80 12.28
C GLY A 224 -12.39 10.25 12.85
N ILE A 225 -12.45 9.17 13.64
CA ILE A 225 -11.26 8.47 14.16
C ILE A 225 -10.42 7.92 13.02
N LEU A 226 -11.03 7.27 12.04
CA LEU A 226 -10.32 6.73 10.88
C LEU A 226 -9.59 7.82 10.09
N LEU A 227 -10.28 8.93 9.79
CA LEU A 227 -9.70 10.07 9.08
C LEU A 227 -8.56 10.71 9.88
N TRP A 228 -8.73 10.85 11.19
CA TRP A 228 -7.68 11.35 12.08
C TRP A 228 -6.45 10.43 12.07
N MET A 229 -6.63 9.11 12.16
CA MET A 229 -5.53 8.15 12.10
C MET A 229 -4.79 8.19 10.75
N ILE A 230 -5.52 8.26 9.64
CA ILE A 230 -4.94 8.41 8.30
C ILE A 230 -4.16 9.73 8.21
N TRP A 231 -4.75 10.82 8.70
CA TRP A 231 -4.13 12.14 8.66
C TRP A 231 -2.82 12.20 9.45
N GLN A 232 -2.82 11.66 10.67
CA GLN A 232 -1.62 11.57 11.51
C GLN A 232 -0.49 10.79 10.82
N ARG A 233 -0.85 9.86 9.91
CA ARG A 233 0.11 8.97 9.24
C ARG A 233 0.40 9.31 7.79
N ARG A 234 -0.22 10.36 7.22
CA ARG A 234 -0.06 10.73 5.79
C ARG A 234 1.38 11.03 5.37
N SER A 235 2.23 11.44 6.32
CA SER A 235 3.65 11.76 6.08
C SER A 235 4.61 10.68 6.56
N VAL A 236 4.11 9.61 7.16
CA VAL A 236 4.92 8.58 7.79
C VAL A 236 5.13 7.45 6.78
N PHE A 237 6.35 7.32 6.26
CA PHE A 237 6.74 6.12 5.53
C PHE A 237 6.73 4.92 6.47
N PRO A 238 6.57 3.69 5.94
CA PRO A 238 6.79 2.48 6.72
C PRO A 238 8.09 2.61 7.51
N THR A 239 8.02 2.36 8.82
CA THR A 239 9.15 2.45 9.75
C THR A 239 10.27 1.51 9.35
N VAL A 240 9.92 0.41 8.69
CA VAL A 240 10.85 -0.57 8.15
C VAL A 240 10.98 -0.33 6.65
N MET A 241 12.20 -0.01 6.23
CA MET A 241 12.57 0.01 4.82
C MET A 241 12.82 -1.45 4.39
N PRO A 242 12.17 -1.96 3.34
CA PRO A 242 12.49 -3.28 2.79
C PRO A 242 13.99 -3.40 2.50
N GLY A 243 14.62 -4.51 2.91
CA GLY A 243 16.04 -4.78 2.67
C GLY A 243 16.40 -4.69 1.19
N ALA A 244 15.46 -5.08 0.31
CA ALA A 244 15.60 -4.95 -1.15
C ALA A 244 15.81 -3.50 -1.63
N LEU A 245 15.39 -2.50 -0.86
CA LEU A 245 15.61 -1.10 -1.18
C LEU A 245 16.90 -0.53 -0.58
N GLU A 246 17.57 -1.20 0.37
CA GLU A 246 18.74 -0.63 1.08
C GLU A 246 19.88 -0.25 0.13
N ASN A 247 20.00 -0.98 -0.98
CA ASN A 247 20.99 -0.74 -2.02
C ASN A 247 20.43 0.04 -3.23
N SER A 248 19.24 0.63 -3.09
CA SER A 248 18.57 1.38 -4.15
C SER A 248 18.65 2.91 -3.92
N PRO A 249 18.41 3.73 -4.96
CA PRO A 249 18.30 5.19 -4.86
C PRO A 249 17.26 5.63 -3.84
N TYR A 250 16.24 4.81 -3.59
CA TYR A 250 15.18 5.09 -2.63
C TYR A 250 15.71 5.22 -1.21
N ARG A 251 16.86 4.59 -0.89
CA ARG A 251 17.52 4.67 0.43
C ARG A 251 17.73 6.11 0.90
N TRP A 252 18.14 7.01 0.00
CA TRP A 252 18.44 8.38 0.36
C TRP A 252 17.17 9.22 0.56
N SER A 253 16.08 8.81 -0.09
CA SER A 253 14.79 9.48 -0.04
C SER A 253 13.83 8.96 1.03
N TRP A 254 14.17 7.88 1.73
CA TRP A 254 13.36 7.33 2.83
C TRP A 254 13.48 8.26 4.05
N PRO A 255 12.38 8.86 4.54
CA PRO A 255 12.45 9.88 5.59
C PRO A 255 12.77 9.32 6.97
N ASN A 256 12.43 8.06 7.24
CA ASN A 256 12.75 7.38 8.49
C ASN A 256 13.96 6.46 8.28
N LYS A 257 15.14 7.04 8.03
CA LYS A 257 16.36 6.23 8.06
C LYS A 257 16.52 5.66 9.47
N PRO A 258 16.71 4.35 9.67
CA PRO A 258 17.24 3.90 10.93
C PRO A 258 18.54 4.69 11.18
N PRO A 259 18.73 5.26 12.38
CA PRO A 259 19.95 5.99 12.68
C PRO A 259 21.10 5.08 12.26
N VAL A 260 22.03 5.60 11.44
CA VAL A 260 23.19 4.81 11.00
C VAL A 260 23.87 4.36 12.28
N THR A 261 23.66 3.11 12.65
CA THR A 261 24.43 2.47 13.70
C THR A 261 25.81 2.50 13.09
N LYS A 262 26.62 3.49 13.50
CA LYS A 262 28.06 3.44 13.30
C LYS A 262 28.46 2.18 14.04
N LYS A 263 28.42 1.04 13.35
CA LYS A 263 29.19 -0.12 13.70
C LYS A 263 30.59 0.47 13.71
N ARG A 264 31.03 0.81 14.92
CA ARG A 264 32.36 1.29 15.18
C ARG A 264 33.16 0.08 14.76
N ASP A 265 33.66 0.12 13.53
CA ASP A 265 34.73 -0.76 13.08
C ASP A 265 35.86 -0.45 14.05
N ARG A 266 35.83 -1.08 15.23
CA ARG A 266 37.01 -1.37 16.02
C ARG A 266 37.79 -2.28 15.08
N ARG A 267 38.49 -1.67 14.13
CA ARG A 267 39.73 -2.21 13.61
C ARG A 267 40.52 -2.52 14.87
N THR A 268 40.51 -3.79 15.25
CA THR A 268 41.56 -4.39 16.06
C THR A 268 42.85 -3.92 15.43
N MET A 269 43.52 -2.97 16.08
CA MET A 269 44.88 -2.65 15.67
C MET A 269 45.68 -3.95 15.84
N PRO A 270 46.45 -4.36 14.82
CA PRO A 270 47.37 -5.47 15.01
C PRO A 270 48.28 -5.11 16.20
N SER A 271 48.30 -5.96 17.22
CA SER A 271 49.29 -5.86 18.28
C SER A 271 50.66 -6.08 17.66
N SER A 272 51.48 -5.03 17.69
CA SER A 272 52.92 -5.07 17.46
C SER A 272 53.61 -5.89 18.53
#